data_AF-A0A524KPW5-F1
#
_entry.id   AF-A0A524KPW5-F1
#
_cell.length_a   1.000
_cell.length_b   1.000
_cell.length_c   1.000
_cell.angle_alpha   90.00
_cell.angle_beta   90.00
_cell.angle_gamma   90.00
#
_symmetry.space_group_name_H-M   'P 1'
#
loop_
_entity.id
_entity.type
_entity.pdbx_description
1 polymer ?
#
loop_
_entity_poly.entity_id
_entity_poly.type
_entity_poly.pdbx_seq_one_letter_code
_entity_poly.pdbx_strand_id
1 'polypeptide(L)'
;YATSNRRHLMPRDMIENERSTAINPSEATEEKVSLSDRFGLWLGFHPCDQAEYLRMIRGYCDHFGIAIDDDRLRAEAIEWRQTRGAMSGRVAWQFVQDLAGREGVRIAV
;
A
#
# COMPACT_ATOMS: atom_id res chain seq x y z
N TYR A 1 5.06 12.67 -1.63
CA TYR A 1 4.91 11.50 -2.53
C TYR A 1 3.47 11.45 -3.01
N ALA A 2 3.20 11.83 -4.26
CA ALA A 2 1.87 11.79 -4.84
C ALA A 2 1.63 10.39 -5.43
N THR A 3 0.72 9.62 -4.83
CA THR A 3 0.33 8.31 -5.36
C THR A 3 -0.34 8.47 -6.72
N SER A 4 0.01 7.57 -7.63
CA SER A 4 -0.43 7.48 -9.04
C SER A 4 -1.95 7.30 -9.21
N ASN A 5 -2.76 8.30 -8.87
CA ASN A 5 -4.21 8.31 -9.14
C ASN A 5 -4.62 9.32 -10.23
N ARG A 6 -3.67 9.96 -10.90
CA ARG A 6 -3.97 10.95 -11.97
C ARG A 6 -4.04 10.35 -13.38
N ARG A 7 -3.61 9.11 -13.58
CA ARG A 7 -3.55 8.49 -14.91
C ARG A 7 -4.89 7.91 -15.38
N HIS A 8 -5.87 7.77 -14.48
CA HIS A 8 -7.20 7.20 -14.76
C HIS A 8 -8.36 8.19 -14.55
N LEU A 9 -8.09 9.50 -14.49
CA LEU A 9 -9.10 10.53 -14.23
C LEU A 9 -9.08 11.64 -15.30
N MET A 10 -8.82 11.27 -16.55
CA MET A 10 -9.02 12.12 -17.72
C MET A 10 -9.81 11.34 -18.77
N PRO A 11 -11.15 11.40 -18.78
CA PRO A 11 -11.93 11.07 -19.96
C PRO A 11 -11.47 11.98 -21.10
N ARG A 12 -11.03 11.39 -22.20
CA ARG A 12 -10.57 12.13 -23.39
C ARG A 12 -11.79 12.65 -24.16
N ASP A 13 -12.43 13.72 -23.69
CA ASP A 13 -13.47 14.45 -24.45
C ASP A 13 -13.45 15.95 -24.11
N MET A 14 -12.29 16.60 -24.24
CA MET A 14 -12.20 18.08 -24.18
C MET A 14 -11.16 18.65 -25.14
N ILE A 15 -10.90 17.93 -26.24
CA ILE A 15 -10.12 18.46 -27.37
C ILE A 15 -11.10 19.23 -28.26
N GLU A 16 -11.51 20.45 -27.87
CA GLU A 16 -11.87 21.48 -28.88
C GLU A 16 -12.14 22.89 -28.35
N ASN A 17 -12.33 23.13 -27.03
CA ASN A 17 -12.96 24.38 -26.59
C ASN A 17 -12.11 25.40 -25.79
N GLU A 18 -10.78 25.37 -25.91
CA GLU A 18 -9.92 26.34 -25.19
C GLU A 18 -8.94 27.07 -26.12
N ARG A 19 -9.45 27.70 -27.18
CA ARG A 19 -8.70 28.65 -28.02
C ARG A 19 -8.63 30.07 -27.45
N SER A 20 -9.08 30.29 -26.22
CA SER A 20 -9.12 31.64 -25.63
C SER A 20 -8.77 31.55 -24.15
N THR A 21 -7.85 32.43 -23.72
CA THR A 21 -7.32 32.62 -22.35
C THR A 21 -6.30 31.57 -21.89
N ALA A 22 -5.04 31.81 -22.25
CA ALA A 22 -3.90 31.22 -21.59
C ALA A 22 -3.89 31.58 -20.10
N ILE A 23 -3.93 30.60 -19.20
CA ILE A 23 -3.63 30.78 -17.78
C ILE A 23 -2.63 29.70 -17.35
N ASN A 24 -1.36 30.06 -17.55
CA ASN A 24 -0.11 29.53 -17.01
C ASN A 24 -0.09 28.10 -16.39
N PRO A 25 0.48 27.11 -17.10
CA PRO A 25 0.79 25.78 -16.55
C PRO A 25 1.77 25.78 -15.35
N SER A 26 2.51 26.87 -15.15
CA SER A 26 3.48 27.06 -14.06
C SER A 26 2.83 27.32 -12.70
N GLU A 27 1.64 27.94 -12.66
CA GLU A 27 0.97 28.35 -11.41
C GLU A 27 0.46 27.13 -10.61
N ALA A 28 -0.09 26.13 -11.32
CA ALA A 28 -0.50 24.85 -10.72
C ALA A 28 0.70 23.96 -10.27
N THR A 29 1.91 24.29 -10.71
CA THR A 29 3.15 23.59 -10.32
C THR A 29 3.76 24.26 -9.08
N GLU A 30 3.82 25.59 -9.04
CA GLU A 30 4.26 26.37 -7.87
C GLU A 30 3.35 26.17 -6.66
N GLU A 31 2.03 26.05 -6.84
CA GLU A 31 1.11 25.84 -5.72
C GLU A 31 1.34 24.49 -5.00
N LYS A 32 1.66 23.43 -5.77
CA LYS A 32 1.99 22.10 -5.24
C LYS A 32 3.37 22.01 -4.61
N VAL A 33 4.37 22.70 -5.18
CA VAL A 33 5.70 22.83 -4.57
C VAL A 33 5.57 23.61 -3.25
N SER A 34 4.69 24.62 -3.19
CA SER A 34 4.47 25.40 -1.98
C SER A 34 3.83 24.61 -0.84
N LEU A 35 3.05 23.55 -1.10
CA LEU A 35 2.39 22.82 -0.01
C LEU A 35 3.39 21.97 0.78
N SER A 36 4.31 21.24 0.11
CA SER A 36 5.33 20.43 0.80
C SER A 36 6.39 21.26 1.52
N ASP A 37 6.75 22.42 0.97
CA ASP A 37 7.77 23.30 1.57
C ASP A 37 7.24 24.04 2.81
N ARG A 38 5.91 24.19 2.96
CA ARG A 38 5.26 24.85 4.12
C ARG A 38 5.23 23.98 5.38
N PHE A 39 5.33 22.66 5.27
CA PHE A 39 5.22 21.77 6.44
C PHE A 39 6.55 21.57 7.17
N GLY A 40 7.69 21.94 6.58
CA GLY A 40 9.03 21.87 7.20
C GLY A 40 9.48 20.48 7.71
N LEU A 41 8.64 19.46 7.57
CA LEU A 41 8.80 18.13 8.15
C LEU A 41 8.64 17.08 7.06
N TRP A 42 9.66 16.22 6.96
CA TRP A 42 9.65 15.03 6.11
C TRP A 42 9.63 13.79 7.00
N LEU A 43 8.52 13.05 6.96
CA LEU A 43 8.40 11.76 7.60
C LEU A 43 8.90 10.68 6.64
N GLY A 44 10.07 10.12 6.94
CA GLY A 44 10.57 8.92 6.29
C GLY A 44 9.80 7.69 6.76
N PHE A 45 9.68 6.69 5.88
CA PHE A 45 9.16 5.37 6.25
C PHE A 45 10.33 4.39 6.32
N HIS A 46 10.39 3.62 7.41
CA HIS A 46 11.37 2.56 7.53
C HIS A 46 10.96 1.35 6.67
N PRO A 47 11.91 0.73 5.96
CA PRO A 47 11.63 -0.50 5.22
C PRO A 47 11.25 -1.60 6.21
N CYS A 48 10.22 -2.37 5.87
CA CYS A 48 9.81 -3.54 6.64
C CYS A 48 10.86 -4.65 6.45
N ASP A 49 11.43 -5.14 7.54
CA ASP A 49 12.33 -6.29 7.49
C ASP A 49 11.59 -7.63 7.62
N GLN A 50 12.28 -8.76 7.37
CA GLN A 50 11.64 -10.07 7.39
C GLN A 50 11.13 -10.43 8.79
N ALA A 51 11.84 -10.02 9.84
CA ALA A 51 11.43 -10.33 11.21
C ALA A 51 10.17 -9.54 11.57
N GLU A 52 10.09 -8.26 11.21
CA GLU A 52 8.89 -7.43 11.31
C GLU A 52 7.73 -8.02 10.53
N TYR A 53 7.96 -8.42 9.29
CA TYR A 53 6.93 -9.05 8.45
C TYR A 53 6.35 -10.30 9.10
N LEU A 54 7.20 -11.20 9.60
CA LEU A 54 6.76 -12.42 10.28
C LEU A 54 6.06 -12.11 11.62
N ARG A 55 6.54 -11.12 12.38
CA ARG A 55 5.89 -10.66 13.62
C ARG A 55 4.50 -10.09 13.35
N MET A 56 4.31 -9.31 12.28
CA MET A 56 2.98 -8.80 11.90
C MET A 56 2.02 -9.95 11.65
N ILE A 57 2.44 -10.95 10.87
CA ILE A 57 1.63 -12.12 10.53
C ILE A 57 1.27 -12.90 11.80
N ARG A 58 2.25 -13.25 12.64
CA ARG A 58 2.00 -13.96 13.91
C ARG A 58 1.02 -13.19 14.79
N GLY A 59 1.19 -11.87 14.92
CA GLY A 59 0.28 -11.01 15.66
C GLY A 59 -1.16 -11.04 15.13
N TYR A 60 -1.34 -11.08 13.81
CA TYR A 60 -2.67 -11.27 13.21
C TYR A 60 -3.23 -12.66 13.49
N CYS A 61 -2.43 -13.72 13.34
CA CYS A 61 -2.85 -15.08 13.64
C CYS A 61 -3.30 -15.22 15.10
N ASP A 62 -2.56 -14.63 16.05
CA ASP A 62 -2.92 -14.62 17.47
C ASP A 62 -4.20 -13.84 17.72
N HIS A 63 -4.34 -12.65 17.10
CA HIS A 63 -5.52 -11.81 17.26
C HIS A 63 -6.81 -12.50 16.77
N PHE A 64 -6.74 -13.22 15.66
CA PHE A 64 -7.88 -13.91 15.05
C PHE A 64 -8.02 -15.38 15.47
N GLY A 65 -7.13 -15.90 16.32
CA GLY A 65 -7.17 -17.29 16.76
C GLY A 65 -6.90 -18.30 15.65
N ILE A 66 -6.08 -17.93 14.65
CA ILE A 66 -5.67 -18.83 13.58
C ILE A 66 -4.60 -19.77 14.12
N ALA A 67 -4.98 -21.03 14.35
CA ALA A 67 -4.09 -22.07 14.84
C ALA A 67 -3.18 -22.56 13.70
N ILE A 68 -1.88 -22.29 13.83
CA ILE A 68 -0.84 -22.71 12.89
C ILE A 68 0.49 -22.77 13.62
N ASP A 69 1.27 -23.80 13.30
CA ASP A 69 2.64 -23.99 13.78
C ASP A 69 3.57 -22.90 13.26
N ASP A 70 4.54 -22.47 14.07
CA ASP A 70 5.42 -21.33 13.76
C ASP A 70 6.37 -21.63 12.59
N ASP A 71 6.84 -22.87 12.43
CA ASP A 71 7.72 -23.25 11.32
C ASP A 71 6.94 -23.27 10.01
N ARG A 72 5.72 -23.83 10.03
CA ARG A 72 4.80 -23.79 8.88
C ARG A 72 4.43 -22.35 8.50
N LEU A 73 4.07 -21.53 9.49
CA LEU A 73 3.73 -20.13 9.28
C LEU A 73 4.87 -19.37 8.61
N ARG A 74 6.10 -19.58 9.10
CA ARG A 74 7.31 -18.94 8.57
C ARG A 74 7.58 -19.37 7.13
N ALA A 75 7.53 -20.68 6.85
CA ALA A 75 7.78 -21.21 5.52
C ALA A 75 6.78 -20.65 4.48
N GLU A 76 5.49 -20.75 4.78
CA GLU A 76 4.43 -20.28 3.88
C GLU A 76 4.47 -18.76 3.68
N ALA A 77 4.73 -17.97 4.73
CA ALA A 77 4.83 -16.52 4.62
C ALA A 77 6.04 -16.09 3.77
N ILE A 78 7.18 -16.78 3.89
CA ILE A 78 8.38 -16.51 3.09
C ILE A 78 8.15 -16.86 1.62
N GLU A 79 7.45 -17.95 1.32
CA GLU A 79 7.06 -18.30 -0.04
C GLU A 79 6.07 -17.27 -0.60
N TRP A 80 5.03 -16.92 0.16
CA TRP A 80 4.01 -15.96 -0.24
C TRP A 80 4.61 -14.62 -0.66
N ARG A 81 5.52 -14.04 0.15
CA ARG A 81 6.14 -12.76 -0.18
C ARG A 81 7.00 -12.81 -1.46
N GLN A 82 7.61 -13.96 -1.77
CA GLN A 82 8.40 -14.14 -2.99
C GLN A 82 7.51 -14.06 -4.23
N THR A 83 6.31 -14.63 -4.17
CA THR A 83 5.35 -14.56 -5.30
C THR A 83 4.82 -13.14 -5.55
N ARG A 84 4.72 -12.31 -4.50
CA ARG A 84 4.18 -10.94 -4.57
C ARG A 84 5.26 -9.87 -4.82
N GLY A 85 6.53 -10.20 -4.63
CA GLY A 85 7.66 -9.28 -4.83
C GLY A 85 7.70 -8.09 -3.86
N ALA A 86 7.02 -8.16 -2.71
CA ALA A 86 6.99 -7.07 -1.74
C ALA A 86 6.86 -7.57 -0.30
N MET A 87 7.47 -6.83 0.63
CA MET A 87 7.41 -7.06 2.08
C MET A 87 6.80 -5.83 2.74
N SER A 88 5.50 -5.91 3.05
CA SER A 88 4.74 -4.81 3.64
C SER A 88 3.59 -5.35 4.46
N GLY A 89 3.03 -4.52 5.34
CA GLY A 89 1.83 -4.86 6.11
C GLY A 89 0.65 -5.26 5.23
N ARG A 90 0.52 -4.67 4.02
CA ARG A 90 -0.50 -5.07 3.04
C ARG A 90 -0.34 -6.52 2.59
N VAL A 91 0.89 -6.93 2.24
CA VAL A 91 1.16 -8.30 1.79
C VAL A 91 1.00 -9.29 2.94
N ALA A 92 1.37 -8.89 4.17
CA ALA A 92 1.10 -9.67 5.38
C ALA A 92 -0.40 -9.90 5.58
N TRP A 93 -1.21 -8.84 5.46
CA TRP A 93 -2.67 -8.94 5.57
C TRP A 93 -3.31 -9.82 4.49
N GLN A 94 -2.80 -9.77 3.26
CA GLN A 94 -3.26 -10.65 2.17
C GLN A 94 -2.95 -12.12 2.46
N PHE A 95 -1.75 -12.41 2.98
CA PHE A 95 -1.40 -13.76 3.42
C PHE A 95 -2.31 -14.25 4.54
N VAL A 96 -2.56 -13.43 5.56
CA VAL A 96 -3.44 -13.79 6.69
C VAL A 96 -4.87 -14.09 6.23
N GLN A 97 -5.41 -13.32 5.28
CA GLN A 97 -6.75 -13.58 4.73
C GLN A 97 -6.81 -14.91 3.97
N ASP A 98 -5.81 -15.18 3.15
CA ASP A 98 -5.71 -16.45 2.42
C ASP A 98 -5.54 -17.63 3.40
N LEU A 99 -4.67 -17.50 4.39
CA LEU A 99 -4.48 -18.49 5.44
C LEU A 99 -5.77 -18.73 6.25
N ALA A 100 -6.44 -17.67 6.69
CA ALA A 100 -7.71 -17.78 7.42
C ALA A 100 -8.78 -18.51 6.59
N GLY A 101 -8.85 -18.23 5.29
CA GLY A 101 -9.75 -18.93 4.38
C GLY A 101 -9.45 -20.44 4.28
N ARG A 102 -8.16 -20.82 4.24
CA ARG A 102 -7.73 -22.22 4.20
C ARG A 102 -7.99 -22.96 5.51
N GLU A 103 -7.77 -22.28 6.65
CA GLU A 103 -7.99 -22.83 7.99
C GLU A 103 -9.46 -22.70 8.46
N GLY A 104 -10.36 -22.17 7.62
CA GLY A 104 -11.79 -22.04 7.93
C GLY A 104 -12.12 -20.99 9.01
N VAL A 105 -11.17 -20.11 9.32
CA VAL A 105 -11.34 -19.05 10.32
C VAL A 105 -11.98 -17.83 9.67
N ARG A 106 -13.15 -17.41 10.18
CA ARG A 106 -13.81 -16.20 9.70
C ARG A 106 -13.20 -14.96 10.36
N ILE A 107 -12.52 -14.14 9.56
CA ILE A 107 -12.05 -12.82 9.96
C ILE A 107 -12.98 -11.75 9.38
N ALA A 108 -13.54 -10.90 10.24
CA ALA A 108 -14.39 -9.78 9.83
C ALA A 108 -13.49 -8.58 9.48
N VAL A 109 -13.79 -7.91 8.37
CA VAL A 109 -13.13 -6.68 7.91
C VAL A 109 -14.05 -5.50 8.16
#